data_AF-A0A167Q773-F1
#
_entry.id   AF-A0A167Q773-F1
#
_cell.length_a   1.000
_cell.length_b   1.000
_cell.length_c   1.000
_cell.angle_alpha   90.00
_cell.angle_beta   90.00
_cell.angle_gamma   90.00
#
_symmetry.space_group_name_H-M   'P 1'
#
loop_
_entity.id
_entity.type
_entity.pdbx_description
1 polymer ?
#
loop_
_entity_poly.entity_id
_entity_poly.type
_entity_poly.pdbx_seq_one_letter_code
_entity_poly.pdbx_strand_id
1 'polypeptide(L)'
;MARSSATNLESMYDSLVLEETQSPSPYERVIKRDLSRTFPHIEMFKADGGEGQQAMGRLLKAYSVYDAHVGYCQGLAFLVGPLLMVMPEKQAFCVFVRLMETYDMRTMFTLNMEGLHLRLHQFQTLLSQRCPRLDAHLTQHSIHPAMYASQWYLTLFAYSLPLPLVLRIYDLALAEGAVETITRVAIALMVKNEEHLLDIDDFEELMIYL
;
A
#
# COMPACT_ATOMS: atom_id res chain seq x y z
N MET A 1 -12.84 25.25 2.24
CA MET A 1 -14.12 24.85 2.85
C MET A 1 -14.19 23.31 2.91
N ALA A 2 -13.65 22.67 3.96
CA ALA A 2 -13.49 21.20 3.99
C ALA A 2 -13.83 20.61 5.38
N ARG A 3 -15.00 20.95 5.94
CA ARG A 3 -15.40 20.49 7.29
C ARG A 3 -16.70 19.67 7.34
N SER A 4 -17.37 19.38 6.23
CA SER A 4 -18.62 18.59 6.26
C SER A 4 -18.44 17.10 5.93
N SER A 5 -17.46 16.70 5.11
CA SER A 5 -17.31 15.29 4.71
C SER A 5 -16.52 14.44 5.72
N ALA A 6 -15.58 15.04 6.46
CA ALA A 6 -14.80 14.34 7.49
C ALA A 6 -15.67 13.92 8.69
N THR A 7 -16.59 14.79 9.14
CA THR A 7 -17.52 14.49 10.23
C THR A 7 -18.43 13.30 9.92
N ASN A 8 -18.74 13.07 8.64
CA ASN A 8 -19.51 11.91 8.21
C ASN A 8 -18.69 10.61 8.34
N LEU A 9 -17.46 10.59 7.80
CA LEU A 9 -16.60 9.40 7.86
C LEU A 9 -16.21 9.02 9.30
N GLU A 10 -15.93 9.99 10.16
CA GLU A 10 -15.64 9.72 11.59
C GLU A 10 -16.85 9.12 12.32
N SER A 11 -18.05 9.64 12.08
CA SER A 11 -19.29 9.10 12.68
C SER A 11 -19.63 7.71 12.15
N MET A 12 -19.38 7.49 10.86
CA MET A 12 -19.57 6.19 10.22
C MET A 12 -18.58 5.16 10.75
N TYR A 13 -17.34 5.56 11.04
CA TYR A 13 -16.35 4.68 11.67
C TYR A 13 -16.87 4.10 13.00
N ASP A 14 -17.45 4.94 13.86
CA ASP A 14 -18.03 4.48 15.13
C ASP A 14 -19.14 3.44 14.91
N SER A 15 -19.97 3.65 13.88
CA SER A 15 -21.04 2.72 13.53
C SER A 15 -20.50 1.39 12.98
N LEU A 16 -19.46 1.43 12.14
CA LEU A 16 -18.80 0.24 11.59
C LEU A 16 -18.10 -0.60 12.68
N VAL A 17 -17.46 0.05 13.65
CA VAL A 17 -16.85 -0.65 14.78
C VAL A 17 -17.93 -1.32 15.64
N LEU A 18 -19.07 -0.66 15.86
CA LEU A 18 -20.20 -1.28 16.57
C LEU A 18 -20.80 -2.45 15.79
N GLU A 19 -20.96 -2.32 14.47
CA GLU A 19 -21.44 -3.40 13.61
C GLU A 19 -20.51 -4.62 13.67
N GLU A 20 -19.19 -4.41 13.65
CA GLU A 20 -18.21 -5.50 13.75
C GLU A 20 -18.31 -6.28 15.06
N THR A 21 -18.66 -5.62 16.17
CA THR A 21 -18.88 -6.32 17.45
C THR A 21 -20.11 -7.23 17.44
N GLN A 22 -21.09 -6.94 16.57
CA GLN A 22 -22.33 -7.73 16.43
C GLN A 22 -22.20 -8.80 15.33
N SER A 23 -21.50 -8.47 14.25
CA SER A 23 -21.22 -9.33 13.11
C SER A 23 -19.74 -9.24 12.73
N PRO A 24 -18.89 -10.15 13.24
CA PRO A 24 -17.46 -10.10 13.00
C PRO A 24 -17.10 -10.16 11.52
N SER A 25 -16.09 -9.39 11.12
CA SER A 25 -15.60 -9.39 9.74
C SER A 25 -15.15 -10.79 9.32
N PRO A 26 -15.53 -11.27 8.12
CA PRO A 26 -15.08 -12.58 7.62
C PRO A 26 -13.56 -12.64 7.42
N TYR A 27 -12.88 -11.49 7.44
CA TYR A 27 -11.44 -11.36 7.24
C TYR A 27 -10.62 -11.37 8.54
N GLU A 28 -11.24 -11.52 9.71
CA GLU A 28 -10.57 -11.38 11.01
C GLU A 28 -9.28 -12.21 11.13
N ARG A 29 -9.31 -13.47 10.68
CA ARG A 29 -8.14 -14.36 10.72
C ARG A 29 -6.99 -13.86 9.85
N VAL A 30 -7.30 -13.34 8.66
CA VAL A 30 -6.29 -12.83 7.71
C VAL A 30 -5.72 -11.51 8.22
N ILE A 31 -6.57 -10.63 8.74
CA ILE A 31 -6.16 -9.37 9.37
C ILE A 31 -5.20 -9.65 10.52
N LYS A 32 -5.57 -10.54 11.47
CA LYS A 32 -4.72 -10.88 12.62
C LYS A 32 -3.33 -11.39 12.20
N ARG A 33 -3.26 -12.20 11.15
CA ARG A 33 -1.97 -12.69 10.60
C ARG A 33 -1.13 -11.57 9.99
N ASP A 34 -1.75 -10.57 9.38
CA ASP A 34 -1.03 -9.44 8.81
C ASP A 34 -0.54 -8.48 9.87
N LEU A 35 -1.32 -8.25 10.94
CA LEU A 35 -0.94 -7.39 12.06
C LEU A 35 0.40 -7.84 12.68
N SER A 36 0.60 -9.14 12.90
CA SER A 36 1.82 -9.65 13.55
C SER A 36 3.10 -9.48 12.73
N ARG A 37 2.99 -9.26 11.41
CA ARG A 37 4.13 -9.04 10.50
C ARG A 37 4.25 -7.62 9.99
N THR A 38 3.35 -6.72 10.37
CA THR A 38 3.31 -5.34 9.89
C THR A 38 4.04 -4.43 10.87
N PHE A 39 5.18 -3.88 10.45
CA PHE A 39 6.06 -3.02 11.28
C PHE A 39 6.45 -3.61 12.66
N PRO A 40 6.93 -4.88 12.73
CA PRO A 40 7.17 -5.58 14.01
C PRO A 40 8.24 -4.92 14.90
N HIS A 41 9.08 -4.06 14.33
CA HIS A 41 10.14 -3.34 15.04
C HIS A 41 9.73 -1.94 15.51
N ILE A 42 8.55 -1.45 15.12
CA ILE A 42 8.07 -0.12 15.54
C ILE A 42 7.43 -0.25 16.92
N GLU A 43 7.82 0.61 17.86
CA GLU A 43 7.36 0.59 19.26
C GLU A 43 5.84 0.49 19.41
N MET A 44 5.10 1.19 18.56
CA MET A 44 3.63 1.19 18.54
C MET A 44 3.03 -0.18 18.16
N PHE A 45 3.71 -0.98 17.33
CA PHE A 45 3.18 -2.23 16.75
C PHE A 45 3.93 -3.50 17.21
N LYS A 46 5.03 -3.36 17.96
CA LYS A 46 5.87 -4.50 18.37
C LYS A 46 5.20 -5.45 19.36
N ALA A 47 4.29 -4.93 20.20
CA ALA A 47 3.63 -5.73 21.22
C ALA A 47 2.47 -6.52 20.61
N ASP A 48 2.53 -7.84 20.68
CA ASP A 48 1.43 -8.71 20.21
C ASP A 48 0.16 -8.41 21.00
N GLY A 49 -0.91 -8.08 20.28
CA GLY A 49 -2.17 -7.63 20.88
C GLY A 49 -2.06 -6.29 21.63
N GLY A 50 -0.99 -5.52 21.43
CA GLY A 50 -0.85 -4.17 21.98
C GLY A 50 -1.83 -3.17 21.36
N GLU A 51 -1.95 -1.99 21.96
CA GLU A 51 -2.92 -0.97 21.56
C GLU A 51 -2.81 -0.58 20.07
N GLY A 52 -1.59 -0.43 19.54
CA GLY A 52 -1.39 -0.10 18.13
C GLY A 52 -1.85 -1.20 17.18
N GLN A 53 -1.59 -2.48 17.50
CA GLN A 53 -2.11 -3.60 16.70
C GLN A 53 -3.64 -3.68 16.77
N GLN A 54 -4.22 -3.44 17.95
CA GLN A 54 -5.67 -3.41 18.11
C GLN A 54 -6.31 -2.27 17.32
N ALA A 55 -5.71 -1.08 17.33
CA ALA A 55 -6.15 0.08 16.56
C ALA A 55 -6.11 -0.22 15.05
N MET A 56 -5.00 -0.76 14.56
CA MET A 56 -4.87 -1.20 13.17
C MET A 56 -5.90 -2.27 12.80
N GLY A 57 -6.12 -3.25 13.70
CA GLY A 57 -7.11 -4.30 13.52
C GLY A 57 -8.53 -3.75 13.40
N ARG A 58 -8.97 -2.87 14.31
CA ARG A 58 -10.29 -2.24 14.26
C ARG A 58 -10.47 -1.43 12.98
N LEU A 59 -9.47 -0.64 12.60
CA LEU A 59 -9.50 0.16 11.37
C LEU A 59 -9.66 -0.72 10.12
N LEU A 60 -8.83 -1.76 9.98
CA LEU A 60 -8.89 -2.67 8.83
C LEU A 60 -10.19 -3.47 8.79
N LYS A 61 -10.71 -3.91 9.94
CA LYS A 61 -12.00 -4.59 10.03
C LYS A 61 -13.14 -3.67 9.62
N ALA A 62 -13.18 -2.44 10.15
CA ALA A 62 -14.18 -1.43 9.78
C ALA A 62 -14.13 -1.13 8.27
N TYR A 63 -12.93 -0.99 7.70
CA TYR A 63 -12.78 -0.80 6.25
C TYR A 63 -13.29 -2.00 5.44
N SER A 64 -13.03 -3.23 5.90
CA SER A 64 -13.48 -4.44 5.20
C SER A 64 -15.00 -4.57 5.11
N VAL A 65 -15.73 -3.96 6.06
CA VAL A 65 -17.19 -3.84 6.03
C VAL A 65 -17.63 -2.65 5.18
N TYR A 66 -16.91 -1.53 5.29
CA TYR A 66 -17.18 -0.31 4.53
C TYR A 66 -17.13 -0.51 3.01
N ASP A 67 -16.05 -1.12 2.49
CA ASP A 67 -15.91 -1.47 1.08
C ASP A 67 -15.89 -3.00 0.92
N ALA A 68 -17.06 -3.64 1.05
CA ALA A 68 -17.19 -5.10 0.95
C ALA A 68 -16.75 -5.68 -0.41
N HIS A 69 -16.61 -4.86 -1.45
CA HIS A 69 -16.13 -5.30 -2.76
C HIS A 69 -14.61 -5.53 -2.76
N VAL A 70 -13.86 -4.70 -2.02
CA VAL A 70 -12.44 -4.94 -1.72
C VAL A 70 -12.30 -5.90 -0.54
N GLY A 71 -13.11 -5.69 0.50
CA GLY A 71 -13.00 -6.37 1.78
C GLY A 71 -11.65 -6.10 2.43
N TYR A 72 -10.92 -7.18 2.73
CA TYR A 72 -9.53 -7.11 3.16
C TYR A 72 -8.64 -7.89 2.21
N CYS A 73 -7.64 -7.20 1.66
CA CYS A 73 -6.55 -7.81 0.90
C CYS A 73 -5.24 -7.73 1.69
N GLN A 74 -4.38 -8.73 1.51
CA GLN A 74 -3.06 -8.73 2.13
C GLN A 74 -2.26 -7.50 1.67
N GLY A 75 -1.68 -6.78 2.61
CA GLY A 75 -0.90 -5.57 2.34
C GLY A 75 -1.59 -4.28 2.76
N LEU A 76 -2.93 -4.26 2.95
CA LEU A 76 -3.64 -3.06 3.42
C LEU A 76 -3.14 -2.57 4.79
N ALA A 77 -2.68 -3.48 5.65
CA ALA A 77 -2.07 -3.12 6.93
C ALA A 77 -0.84 -2.20 6.78
N PHE A 78 -0.06 -2.37 5.71
CA PHE A 78 1.10 -1.51 5.40
C PHE A 78 0.68 -0.11 4.92
N LEU A 79 -0.54 0.05 4.40
CA LEU A 79 -1.09 1.38 4.11
C LEU A 79 -1.58 2.09 5.39
N VAL A 80 -2.15 1.33 6.32
CA VAL A 80 -2.75 1.88 7.54
C VAL A 80 -1.69 2.23 8.59
N GLY A 81 -0.63 1.43 8.72
CA GLY A 81 0.41 1.63 9.73
C GLY A 81 1.01 3.04 9.73
N PRO A 82 1.54 3.56 8.60
CA PRO A 82 2.10 4.91 8.56
C PRO A 82 1.10 6.00 8.96
N LEU A 83 -0.20 5.83 8.64
CA LEU A 83 -1.24 6.78 9.05
C LEU A 83 -1.42 6.77 10.57
N LEU A 84 -1.55 5.59 11.19
CA LEU A 84 -1.71 5.47 12.65
C LEU A 84 -0.51 5.99 13.44
N MET A 85 0.69 5.99 12.86
CA MET A 85 1.88 6.55 13.49
C MET A 85 1.84 8.09 13.58
N VAL A 86 1.05 8.77 12.74
CA VAL A 86 1.06 10.24 12.62
C VAL A 86 -0.28 10.90 12.93
N MET A 87 -1.37 10.13 13.06
CA MET A 87 -2.69 10.68 13.39
C MET A 87 -3.55 9.69 14.21
N PRO A 88 -4.58 10.18 14.93
CA PRO A 88 -5.52 9.34 15.67
C PRO A 88 -6.29 8.35 14.76
N GLU A 89 -6.70 7.22 15.34
CA GLU A 89 -7.35 6.09 14.65
C GLU A 89 -8.51 6.49 13.73
N LYS A 90 -9.44 7.32 14.19
CA LYS A 90 -10.57 7.78 13.37
C LYS A 90 -10.14 8.61 12.16
N GLN A 91 -9.14 9.47 12.35
CA GLN A 91 -8.61 10.28 11.26
C GLN A 91 -7.83 9.41 10.27
N ALA A 92 -7.07 8.42 10.77
CA ALA A 92 -6.38 7.44 9.94
C ALA A 92 -7.38 6.66 9.08
N PHE A 93 -8.53 6.24 9.64
CA PHE A 93 -9.61 5.62 8.86
C PHE A 93 -10.11 6.55 7.76
N CYS A 94 -10.39 7.82 8.08
CA CYS A 94 -10.87 8.79 7.10
C CYS A 94 -9.88 9.00 5.96
N VAL A 95 -8.58 9.17 6.27
CA VAL A 95 -7.53 9.34 5.26
C VAL A 95 -7.36 8.07 4.45
N PHE A 96 -7.42 6.89 5.07
CA PHE A 96 -7.34 5.61 4.38
C PHE A 96 -8.50 5.42 3.38
N VAL A 97 -9.74 5.72 3.78
CA VAL A 97 -10.89 5.72 2.86
C VAL A 97 -10.64 6.67 1.67
N ARG A 98 -10.07 7.86 1.93
CA ARG A 98 -9.73 8.80 0.85
C ARG A 98 -8.63 8.29 -0.07
N LEU A 99 -7.60 7.64 0.45
CA LEU A 99 -6.57 6.98 -0.37
C LEU A 99 -7.20 5.94 -1.31
N MET A 100 -8.14 5.15 -0.79
CA MET A 100 -8.79 4.10 -1.55
C MET A 100 -9.76 4.64 -2.60
N GLU A 101 -10.62 5.60 -2.25
CA GLU A 101 -11.65 6.13 -3.14
C GLU A 101 -11.19 7.31 -4.00
N THR A 102 -10.62 8.33 -3.36
CA THR A 102 -10.31 9.61 -4.01
C THR A 102 -8.99 9.55 -4.77
N TYR A 103 -8.01 8.79 -4.27
CA TYR A 103 -6.72 8.57 -4.92
C TYR A 103 -6.66 7.27 -5.73
N ASP A 104 -7.83 6.67 -6.01
CA ASP A 104 -8.00 5.51 -6.89
C ASP A 104 -7.14 4.28 -6.52
N MET A 105 -6.79 4.10 -5.25
CA MET A 105 -6.03 2.92 -4.86
C MET A 105 -6.89 1.65 -4.81
N ARG A 106 -8.21 1.76 -4.60
CA ARG A 106 -9.09 0.58 -4.42
C ARG A 106 -9.07 -0.39 -5.60
N THR A 107 -8.89 0.12 -6.83
CA THR A 107 -8.92 -0.69 -8.05
C THR A 107 -7.75 -1.68 -8.12
N MET A 108 -6.68 -1.45 -7.34
CA MET A 108 -5.55 -2.37 -7.22
C MET A 108 -5.84 -3.56 -6.29
N PHE A 109 -6.91 -3.50 -5.49
CA PHE A 109 -7.26 -4.51 -4.48
C PHE A 109 -8.58 -5.23 -4.76
N THR A 110 -9.25 -4.95 -5.89
CA THR A 110 -10.41 -5.73 -6.32
C THR A 110 -10.00 -7.17 -6.66
N LEU A 111 -10.98 -8.08 -6.74
CA LEU A 111 -10.72 -9.52 -6.92
C LEU A 111 -9.82 -9.84 -8.13
N ASN A 112 -10.00 -9.11 -9.25
CA ASN A 112 -9.21 -9.32 -10.47
C ASN A 112 -7.99 -8.40 -10.56
N MET A 113 -7.79 -7.53 -9.56
CA MET A 113 -6.68 -6.58 -9.48
C MET A 113 -6.49 -5.75 -10.77
N GLU A 114 -7.59 -5.42 -11.48
CA GLU A 114 -7.49 -4.77 -12.79
C GLU A 114 -6.74 -3.44 -12.74
N GLY A 115 -6.90 -2.69 -11.65
CA GLY A 115 -6.17 -1.45 -11.43
C GLY A 115 -4.66 -1.70 -11.30
N LEU A 116 -4.25 -2.74 -10.57
CA LEU A 116 -2.84 -3.06 -10.41
C LEU A 116 -2.20 -3.45 -11.75
N HIS A 117 -2.86 -4.33 -12.50
CA HIS A 117 -2.37 -4.75 -13.82
C HIS A 117 -2.22 -3.56 -14.77
N LEU A 118 -3.19 -2.64 -14.78
CA LEU A 118 -3.10 -1.41 -15.55
C LEU A 118 -1.89 -0.56 -15.12
N ARG A 119 -1.69 -0.35 -13.81
CA ARG A 119 -0.58 0.48 -13.30
C ARG A 119 0.78 -0.14 -13.60
N LEU A 120 0.93 -1.45 -13.46
CA LEU A 120 2.16 -2.17 -13.79
C LEU A 120 2.48 -2.09 -15.29
N HIS A 121 1.46 -2.15 -16.16
CA HIS A 121 1.65 -1.96 -17.60
C HIS A 121 2.08 -0.53 -17.95
N GLN A 122 1.46 0.47 -17.31
CA GLN A 122 1.86 1.89 -17.44
C GLN A 122 3.30 2.10 -16.97
N PHE A 123 3.67 1.50 -15.84
CA PHE A 123 5.04 1.53 -15.33
C PHE A 123 6.03 0.90 -16.31
N GLN A 124 5.74 -0.28 -16.86
CA GLN A 124 6.61 -0.92 -17.87
C GLN A 124 6.81 -0.03 -19.09
N THR A 125 5.73 0.59 -19.57
CA THR A 125 5.78 1.50 -20.72
C THR A 125 6.63 2.73 -20.42
N LEU A 126 6.55 3.27 -19.21
CA LEU A 126 7.40 4.39 -18.79
C LEU A 126 8.85 3.94 -18.60
N LEU A 127 9.09 2.74 -18.07
CA LEU A 127 10.43 2.20 -17.90
C LEU A 127 11.13 2.03 -19.26
N SER A 128 10.45 1.46 -20.25
CA SER A 128 11.01 1.29 -21.60
C SER A 128 11.32 2.63 -22.29
N GLN A 129 10.58 3.69 -21.97
CA GLN A 129 10.87 5.04 -22.46
C GLN A 129 12.03 5.73 -21.73
N ARG A 130 12.18 5.47 -20.43
CA ARG A 130 13.15 6.16 -19.56
C ARG A 130 14.49 5.45 -19.46
N CYS A 131 14.49 4.13 -19.38
CA CYS A 131 15.63 3.23 -19.25
C CYS A 131 15.48 2.04 -20.23
N PRO A 132 15.53 2.28 -21.55
CA PRO A 132 15.29 1.23 -22.56
C PRO A 132 16.28 0.07 -22.46
N ARG A 133 17.53 0.32 -22.03
CA ARG A 133 18.55 -0.72 -21.82
C ARG A 133 18.12 -1.67 -20.70
N LEU A 134 17.70 -1.10 -19.57
CA LEU A 134 17.24 -1.88 -18.42
C LEU A 134 15.96 -2.66 -18.72
N ASP A 135 14.98 -2.06 -19.38
CA ASP A 135 13.74 -2.77 -19.77
C ASP A 135 14.03 -3.96 -20.68
N ALA A 136 14.93 -3.79 -21.67
CA ALA A 136 15.36 -4.87 -22.54
C ALA A 136 16.11 -5.98 -21.77
N HIS A 137 16.99 -5.60 -20.83
CA HIS A 137 17.70 -6.54 -19.96
C HIS A 137 16.73 -7.38 -19.13
N LEU A 138 15.84 -6.74 -18.37
CA LEU A 138 14.84 -7.45 -17.56
C LEU A 138 13.94 -8.35 -18.42
N THR A 139 13.56 -7.90 -19.62
CA THR A 139 12.78 -8.69 -20.58
C THR A 139 13.55 -9.93 -21.06
N GLN A 140 14.86 -9.79 -21.35
CA GLN A 140 15.72 -10.91 -21.73
C GLN A 140 15.80 -11.96 -20.61
N HIS A 141 15.80 -11.53 -19.35
CA HIS A 141 15.74 -12.40 -18.18
C HIS A 141 14.31 -12.88 -17.83
N SER A 142 13.30 -12.57 -18.64
CA SER A 142 11.89 -12.91 -18.38
C SER A 142 11.36 -12.34 -17.05
N ILE A 143 11.89 -11.21 -16.60
CA ILE A 143 11.46 -10.50 -15.41
C ILE A 143 10.39 -9.48 -15.79
N HIS A 144 9.20 -9.66 -15.24
CA HIS A 144 8.07 -8.77 -15.46
C HIS A 144 7.82 -7.88 -14.23
N PRO A 145 7.35 -6.62 -14.39
CA PRO A 145 7.08 -5.73 -13.25
C PRO A 145 6.16 -6.31 -12.17
N ALA A 146 5.23 -7.20 -12.53
CA ALA A 146 4.38 -7.87 -11.56
C ALA A 146 5.16 -8.68 -10.51
N MET A 147 6.39 -9.10 -10.81
CA MET A 147 7.22 -9.93 -9.93
C MET A 147 7.88 -9.12 -8.80
N TYR A 148 8.19 -7.84 -9.03
CA TYR A 148 8.91 -7.00 -8.06
C TYR A 148 8.13 -5.72 -7.66
N ALA A 149 7.44 -5.07 -8.60
CA ALA A 149 6.81 -3.78 -8.35
C ALA A 149 5.40 -3.89 -7.73
N SER A 150 4.76 -5.06 -7.74
CA SER A 150 3.41 -5.23 -7.18
C SER A 150 3.30 -4.71 -5.74
N GLN A 151 4.28 -5.02 -4.89
CA GLN A 151 4.28 -4.57 -3.51
C GLN A 151 4.48 -3.05 -3.37
N TRP A 152 5.22 -2.42 -4.29
CA TRP A 152 5.42 -0.97 -4.29
C TRP A 152 4.07 -0.24 -4.44
N TYR A 153 3.25 -0.71 -5.37
CA TYR A 153 1.89 -0.19 -5.62
C TYR A 153 0.91 -0.50 -4.49
N LEU A 154 0.92 -1.74 -3.99
CA LEU A 154 -0.04 -2.18 -2.97
C LEU A 154 0.27 -1.66 -1.57
N THR A 155 1.49 -1.21 -1.30
CA THR A 155 1.89 -0.80 0.07
C THR A 155 2.39 0.65 0.15
N LEU A 156 2.34 1.40 -0.95
CA LEU A 156 2.96 2.73 -1.03
C LEU A 156 4.44 2.68 -0.59
N PHE A 157 5.14 1.62 -1.03
CA PHE A 157 6.50 1.25 -0.64
C PHE A 157 6.73 0.96 0.85
N ALA A 158 5.70 0.93 1.69
CA ALA A 158 5.88 0.79 3.13
C ALA A 158 6.39 -0.59 3.56
N TYR A 159 6.32 -1.59 2.68
CA TYR A 159 6.97 -2.88 2.86
C TYR A 159 8.47 -2.86 2.50
N SER A 160 8.87 -2.07 1.50
CA SER A 160 10.19 -2.16 0.86
C SER A 160 11.16 -1.06 1.30
N LEU A 161 10.65 0.11 1.72
CA LEU A 161 11.49 1.29 2.00
C LEU A 161 11.47 1.67 3.49
N PRO A 162 12.53 2.34 3.98
CA PRO A 162 12.56 2.85 5.35
C PRO A 162 11.43 3.83 5.64
N LEU A 163 10.84 3.74 6.84
CA LEU A 163 9.70 4.55 7.26
C LEU A 163 9.86 6.07 7.02
N PRO A 164 11.02 6.72 7.28
CA PRO A 164 11.16 8.14 7.00
C PRO A 164 10.95 8.53 5.53
N LEU A 165 11.34 7.65 4.61
CA LEU A 165 11.11 7.86 3.17
C LEU A 165 9.65 7.58 2.81
N VAL A 166 9.05 6.53 3.39
CA VAL A 166 7.63 6.22 3.24
C VAL A 166 6.77 7.42 3.62
N LEU A 167 7.04 8.07 4.76
CA LEU A 167 6.28 9.26 5.18
C LEU A 167 6.37 10.42 4.17
N ARG A 168 7.52 10.59 3.49
CA ARG A 168 7.66 11.57 2.40
C ARG A 168 6.87 11.18 1.15
N ILE A 169 6.78 9.89 0.87
CA ILE A 169 5.92 9.39 -0.21
C ILE A 169 4.45 9.66 0.12
N TYR A 170 4.02 9.52 1.38
CA TYR A 170 2.66 9.90 1.81
C TYR A 170 2.40 11.40 1.63
N ASP A 171 3.36 12.27 1.99
CA ASP A 171 3.23 13.72 1.76
C ASP A 171 2.93 14.02 0.29
N LEU A 172 3.71 13.44 -0.63
CA LEU A 172 3.54 13.62 -2.08
C LEU A 172 2.26 12.97 -2.59
N ALA A 173 1.92 11.77 -2.13
CA ALA A 173 0.72 11.05 -2.53
C ALA A 173 -0.55 11.85 -2.21
N LEU A 174 -0.60 12.46 -1.03
CA LEU A 174 -1.72 13.29 -0.59
C LEU A 174 -1.74 14.70 -1.20
N ALA A 175 -0.60 15.19 -1.71
CA ALA A 175 -0.50 16.51 -2.35
C ALA A 175 -0.72 16.46 -3.86
N GLU A 176 -0.18 15.44 -4.53
CA GLU A 176 -0.05 15.37 -5.99
C GLU A 176 -0.80 14.18 -6.62
N GLY A 177 -1.25 13.21 -5.83
CA GLY A 177 -1.89 11.99 -6.31
C GLY A 177 -1.08 10.73 -5.95
N ALA A 178 -1.75 9.72 -5.39
CA ALA A 178 -1.07 8.50 -4.92
C ALA A 178 -0.50 7.68 -6.08
N VAL A 179 -1.30 7.42 -7.12
CA VAL A 179 -0.89 6.60 -8.27
C VAL A 179 0.27 7.25 -9.04
N GLU A 180 0.19 8.55 -9.25
CA GLU A 180 1.22 9.35 -9.90
C GLU A 180 2.52 9.34 -9.09
N THR A 181 2.40 9.53 -7.77
CA THR A 181 3.54 9.50 -6.85
C THR A 181 4.21 8.12 -6.87
N ILE A 182 3.43 7.04 -6.75
CA ILE A 182 3.98 5.68 -6.77
C ILE A 182 4.79 5.45 -8.05
N THR A 183 4.21 5.81 -9.20
CA THR A 183 4.83 5.58 -10.51
C THR A 183 6.10 6.40 -10.68
N ARG A 184 6.11 7.67 -10.24
CA ARG A 184 7.32 8.52 -10.27
C ARG A 184 8.43 7.96 -9.39
N VAL A 185 8.10 7.52 -8.17
CA VAL A 185 9.08 6.92 -7.25
C VAL A 185 9.61 5.60 -7.80
N ALA A 186 8.75 4.73 -8.33
CA ALA A 186 9.15 3.46 -8.94
C ALA A 186 10.14 3.67 -10.08
N ILE A 187 9.85 4.59 -11.01
CA ILE A 187 10.77 4.92 -12.10
C ILE A 187 12.07 5.52 -11.57
N ALA A 188 12.01 6.40 -10.58
CA ALA A 188 13.22 6.99 -9.99
C ALA A 188 14.12 5.93 -9.33
N LEU A 189 13.54 4.91 -8.68
CA LEU A 189 14.28 3.78 -8.14
C LEU A 189 14.98 2.99 -9.26
N MET A 190 14.28 2.69 -10.36
CA MET A 190 14.88 1.97 -11.48
C MET A 190 16.01 2.76 -12.14
N VAL A 191 15.79 4.04 -12.43
CA VAL A 191 16.80 4.94 -13.02
C VAL A 191 18.04 5.03 -12.12
N LYS A 192 17.85 5.17 -10.81
CA LYS A 192 18.96 5.30 -9.86
C LYS A 192 19.84 4.04 -9.81
N ASN A 193 19.25 2.87 -10.04
CA ASN A 193 19.91 1.58 -9.94
C ASN A 193 20.23 0.95 -11.30
N GLU A 194 20.01 1.66 -12.42
CA GLU A 194 20.10 1.12 -13.76
C GLU A 194 21.44 0.42 -14.04
N GLU A 195 22.55 1.11 -13.81
CA GLU A 195 23.87 0.54 -14.10
C GLU A 195 24.18 -0.70 -13.26
N HIS A 196 23.77 -0.73 -11.98
CA HIS A 196 23.98 -1.90 -11.14
C HIS A 196 23.11 -3.09 -11.56
N LEU A 197 21.85 -2.84 -11.93
CA LEU A 197 20.96 -3.88 -12.43
C LEU A 197 21.43 -4.45 -13.78
N LEU A 198 22.06 -3.63 -14.62
CA LEU A 198 22.66 -4.08 -15.88
C LEU A 198 23.92 -4.92 -15.68
N ASP A 199 24.61 -4.79 -14.55
CA ASP A 199 25.79 -5.59 -14.21
C ASP A 199 25.43 -7.00 -13.69
N ILE A 200 24.15 -7.25 -13.36
CA ILE A 200 23.67 -8.54 -12.85
C ILE A 200 23.04 -9.34 -13.99
N ASP A 201 23.65 -10.46 -14.35
CA ASP A 201 23.16 -11.38 -15.39
C ASP A 201 22.38 -12.59 -14.82
N ASP A 202 22.42 -12.82 -13.50
CA ASP A 202 21.68 -13.92 -12.89
C ASP A 202 20.25 -13.51 -12.52
N PHE A 203 19.28 -14.36 -12.87
CA PHE A 203 17.86 -14.10 -12.61
C PHE A 203 17.54 -14.04 -11.11
N GLU A 204 18.11 -14.94 -10.29
CA GLU A 204 17.84 -14.97 -8.86
C GLU A 204 18.46 -13.75 -8.18
N GLU A 205 19.68 -13.37 -8.56
CA GLU A 205 20.33 -12.17 -8.04
C GLU A 205 19.56 -10.89 -8.41
N LEU A 206 19.06 -10.77 -9.65
CA LEU A 206 18.20 -9.66 -10.07
C LEU A 206 16.94 -9.58 -9.21
N MET A 207 16.26 -10.71 -9.00
CA MET A 207 15.03 -10.77 -8.22
C MET A 207 15.25 -10.52 -6.72
N ILE A 208 16.44 -10.80 -6.18
CA ILE A 208 16.80 -10.47 -4.80
C ILE A 208 17.10 -8.97 -4.65
N TYR A 209 17.69 -8.35 -5.66
CA TYR A 209 18.02 -6.93 -5.63
C TYR A 209 16.79 -6.01 -5.79
N LEU A 210 15.85 -6.41 -6.67
CA LEU A 210 14.61 -5.68 -6.96
C LEU A 210 13.60 -5.72 -5.80
#